data_AF-A0A915YYD4-F1
#
_entry.id   AF-A0A915YYD4-F1
#
_cell.length_a   1.000
_cell.length_b   1.000
_cell.length_c   1.000
_cell.angle_alpha   90.00
_cell.angle_beta   90.00
_cell.angle_gamma   90.00
#
_symmetry.space_group_name_H-M   'P 1'
#
loop_
_entity.id
_entity.type
_entity.pdbx_description
1 polymer ?
#
loop_
_entity_poly.entity_id
_entity_poly.type
_entity_poly.pdbx_seq_one_letter_code
_entity_poly.pdbx_strand_id
1 'polypeptide(L)'
;MSTRDSTRLYCSICKRRVKGFKNCSGLQRHETLKHVSYNTLPSHIQPVLESELSHLKKAIIKELQKRLKNHHTAVGKQVFSIHCSEDAFVGIFRNHITRYSPCGSSYLCIFKGEKAFDEVGKVLDDKNWGERNYGGG
;
A
#
# COMPACT_ATOMS: atom_id res chain seq x y z
N MET A 1 -5.25 37.92 25.19
CA MET A 1 -5.67 37.35 23.88
C MET A 1 -4.66 36.27 23.52
N SER A 2 -5.04 34.99 23.63
CA SER A 2 -4.11 33.86 23.44
C SER A 2 -3.95 33.57 21.95
N THR A 3 -2.82 33.98 21.37
CA THR A 3 -2.42 33.59 20.01
C THR A 3 -2.05 32.11 20.05
N ARG A 4 -3.02 31.24 19.75
CA ARG A 4 -2.76 29.81 19.49
C ARG A 4 -1.81 29.74 18.31
N ASP A 5 -0.55 29.44 18.60
CA ASP A 5 0.45 29.11 17.62
C ASP A 5 -0.04 27.87 16.86
N SER A 6 -0.51 28.09 15.63
CA SER A 6 -0.99 27.01 14.78
C SER A 6 0.25 26.31 14.25
N THR A 7 0.62 25.18 14.84
CA THR A 7 1.71 24.31 14.39
C THR A 7 1.52 24.00 12.90
N ARG A 8 2.25 24.72 12.05
CA ARG A 8 2.20 24.51 10.61
C ARG A 8 2.86 23.18 10.28
N LEU A 9 2.28 22.44 9.33
CA LEU A 9 2.86 21.21 8.84
C LEU A 9 3.72 21.48 7.61
N TYR A 10 4.81 20.76 7.46
CA TYR A 10 5.76 20.94 6.36
C TYR A 10 5.95 19.64 5.60
N CYS A 11 6.16 19.77 4.29
CA CYS A 11 6.47 18.61 3.45
C CYS A 11 7.94 18.23 3.66
N SER A 12 8.20 16.99 4.07
CA SER A 12 9.55 16.46 4.27
C SER A 12 10.29 16.16 2.95
N ILE A 13 9.57 16.04 1.83
CA ILE A 13 10.13 15.71 0.50
C ILE A 13 10.68 16.96 -0.20
N CYS A 14 10.02 18.10 -0.02
CA CYS A 14 10.41 19.35 -0.65
C CYS A 14 11.70 19.92 -0.04
N LYS A 15 12.74 20.07 -0.85
CA LYS A 15 14.04 20.65 -0.41
C LYS A 15 14.06 22.18 -0.31
N ARG A 16 13.07 22.88 -0.88
CA ARG A 16 12.95 24.35 -0.82
C ARG A 16 11.90 24.75 0.22
N ARG A 17 12.00 25.96 0.80
CA ARG A 17 11.01 26.49 1.77
C ARG A 17 9.60 26.41 1.19
N VAL A 18 8.85 25.42 1.62
CA VAL A 18 7.42 25.30 1.33
C VAL A 18 6.69 26.14 2.37
N LYS A 19 5.68 26.88 1.93
CA LYS A 19 4.74 27.53 2.84
C LYS A 19 4.09 26.45 3.70
N GLY A 20 4.17 26.59 5.02
CA GLY A 20 3.59 25.63 5.96
C GLY A 20 2.08 25.47 5.77
N PHE A 21 1.63 24.22 5.75
CA PHE A 21 0.24 23.84 5.58
C PHE A 21 -0.52 24.01 6.90
N LYS A 22 -1.79 24.40 6.80
CA LYS A 22 -2.67 24.58 7.98
C LYS A 22 -3.13 23.25 8.58
N ASN A 23 -3.19 22.17 7.78
CA ASN A 23 -3.72 20.87 8.19
C ASN A 23 -3.15 19.73 7.32
N CYS A 24 -3.30 18.48 7.78
CA CYS A 24 -2.80 17.28 7.11
C CYS A 24 -3.39 17.12 5.70
N SER A 25 -4.69 17.39 5.52
CA SER A 25 -5.34 17.29 4.21
C SER A 25 -4.69 18.17 3.14
N GLY A 26 -4.30 19.39 3.52
CA GLY A 26 -3.58 20.32 2.63
C GLY A 26 -2.19 19.79 2.26
N LEU A 27 -1.46 19.25 3.24
CA LEU A 27 -0.15 18.65 3.02
C LEU A 27 -0.23 17.37 2.17
N GLN A 28 -1.16 16.47 2.47
CA GLN A 28 -1.39 15.24 1.71
C GLN A 28 -1.80 15.51 0.27
N ARG A 29 -2.65 16.54 0.03
CA ARG A 29 -2.97 16.98 -1.34
C ARG A 29 -1.72 17.49 -2.05
N HIS A 30 -0.88 18.27 -1.37
CA HIS A 30 0.39 18.72 -1.94
C HIS A 30 1.29 17.54 -2.31
N GLU A 31 1.49 16.57 -1.41
CA GLU A 31 2.26 15.35 -1.69
C GLU A 31 1.69 14.59 -2.89
N THR A 32 0.36 14.46 -2.98
CA THR A 32 -0.29 13.75 -4.09
C THR A 32 -0.07 14.43 -5.44
N LEU A 33 -0.10 15.76 -5.49
CA LEU A 33 0.04 16.51 -6.74
C LEU A 33 1.49 16.79 -7.14
N LYS A 34 2.41 16.92 -6.18
CA LYS A 34 3.81 17.30 -6.44
C LYS A 34 4.79 16.15 -6.29
N HIS A 35 4.41 15.07 -5.61
CA HIS A 35 5.26 13.92 -5.30
C HIS A 35 4.55 12.61 -5.65
N VAL A 36 3.89 12.57 -6.82
CA VAL A 36 3.11 11.39 -7.28
C VAL A 36 3.97 10.13 -7.44
N SER A 37 5.25 10.29 -7.81
CA SER A 37 6.21 9.20 -8.03
C SER A 37 7.25 9.07 -6.91
N TYR A 38 7.08 9.78 -5.79
CA TYR A 38 7.99 9.63 -4.66
C TYR A 38 7.74 8.28 -3.99
N ASN A 39 8.76 7.44 -3.91
CA ASN A 39 8.67 6.08 -3.38
C ASN A 39 9.83 5.73 -2.43
N THR A 40 10.59 6.72 -1.96
CA THR A 40 11.67 6.50 -1.00
C THR A 40 11.08 6.06 0.34
N LEU A 41 11.50 4.87 0.78
CA LEU A 41 11.03 4.27 2.02
C LEU A 41 11.56 5.03 3.25
N PRO A 42 10.79 5.07 4.35
CA PRO A 42 11.29 5.56 5.62
C PRO A 42 12.48 4.74 6.12
N SER A 43 13.39 5.41 6.83
CA SER A 43 14.57 4.77 7.42
C SER A 43 14.23 3.86 8.62
N HIS A 44 13.04 3.99 9.20
CA HIS A 44 12.63 3.18 10.36
C HIS A 44 12.15 1.78 9.99
N ILE A 45 11.96 1.47 8.70
CA ILE A 45 11.51 0.16 8.25
C ILE A 45 12.52 -0.92 8.64
N GLN A 46 12.06 -1.94 9.37
CA GLN A 46 12.89 -3.04 9.83
C GLN A 46 12.74 -4.28 8.94
N PRO A 47 13.78 -5.13 8.86
CA PRO A 47 13.65 -6.47 8.28
C PRO A 47 12.64 -7.32 9.05
N VAL A 48 11.88 -8.14 8.33
CA VAL A 48 10.88 -9.05 8.89
C VAL A 48 11.27 -10.49 8.56
N LEU A 49 10.97 -11.42 9.47
CA LEU A 49 11.22 -12.84 9.26
C LEU A 49 10.43 -13.38 8.05
N GLU A 50 11.08 -14.20 7.22
CA GLU A 50 10.44 -14.78 6.03
C GLU A 50 9.19 -15.61 6.35
N SER A 51 9.15 -16.25 7.53
CA SER A 51 7.99 -17.01 8.01
C SER A 51 6.76 -16.11 8.21
N GLU A 52 6.94 -14.91 8.77
CA GLU A 52 5.88 -13.93 8.97
C GLU A 52 5.39 -13.38 7.63
N LEU A 53 6.33 -13.06 6.72
CA LEU A 53 5.98 -12.63 5.36
C LEU A 53 5.20 -13.71 4.62
N SER A 54 5.62 -14.97 4.71
CA SER A 54 4.91 -16.11 4.11
C SER A 54 3.50 -16.27 4.68
N HIS A 55 3.33 -16.12 6.00
CA HIS A 55 2.00 -16.17 6.63
C HIS A 55 1.10 -15.05 6.09
N LEU A 56 1.62 -13.81 6.01
CA LEU A 56 0.86 -12.67 5.51
C LEU A 56 0.51 -12.84 4.02
N LYS A 57 1.41 -13.32 3.17
CA LYS A 57 1.12 -13.63 1.76
C LYS A 57 -0.05 -14.62 1.65
N LYS A 58 -0.04 -15.71 2.43
CA LYS A 58 -1.14 -16.69 2.47
C LYS A 58 -2.46 -16.07 2.93
N ALA A 59 -2.42 -15.15 3.91
CA ALA A 59 -3.61 -14.42 4.36
C ALA A 59 -4.18 -13.52 3.24
N ILE A 60 -3.32 -12.80 2.52
CA ILE A 60 -3.69 -11.98 1.36
C ILE A 60 -4.35 -12.84 0.27
N ILE A 61 -3.74 -13.97 -0.09
CA ILE A 61 -4.27 -14.90 -1.09
C ILE A 61 -5.67 -15.40 -0.68
N LYS A 62 -5.84 -15.84 0.57
CA LYS A 62 -7.15 -16.29 1.07
C LYS A 62 -8.23 -15.21 0.94
N GLU A 63 -7.92 -13.97 1.28
CA GLU A 63 -8.88 -12.87 1.12
C GLU A 63 -9.16 -12.53 -0.35
N LEU A 64 -8.15 -12.57 -1.22
CA LEU A 64 -8.33 -12.40 -2.67
C LEU A 64 -9.25 -13.48 -3.25
N GLN A 65 -8.98 -14.75 -2.97
CA GLN A 65 -9.78 -15.88 -3.44
C GLN A 65 -11.24 -15.83 -2.96
N LYS A 66 -11.49 -15.31 -1.74
CA LYS A 66 -12.86 -15.07 -1.24
C LYS A 66 -13.62 -14.01 -2.03
N ARG A 67 -12.92 -13.04 -2.62
CA ARG A 67 -13.50 -11.86 -3.29
C ARG A 67 -13.60 -12.02 -4.81
N LEU A 68 -12.71 -12.80 -5.42
CA LEU A 68 -12.73 -13.13 -6.86
C LEU A 68 -13.84 -14.13 -7.24
N LYS A 69 -14.96 -14.17 -6.51
CA LYS A 69 -16.07 -15.09 -6.78
C LYS A 69 -16.75 -14.69 -8.09
N ASN A 70 -16.73 -15.59 -9.07
CA ASN A 70 -17.39 -15.49 -10.39
C ASN A 70 -18.93 -15.55 -10.31
N HIS A 71 -19.56 -14.88 -9.34
CA HIS A 71 -21.00 -14.64 -9.43
C HIS A 71 -21.21 -13.45 -10.36
N HIS A 72 -22.12 -13.55 -11.31
CA HIS A 72 -22.44 -12.49 -12.28
C HIS A 72 -22.87 -11.17 -11.61
N THR A 73 -23.20 -11.19 -10.32
CA THR A 73 -23.50 -10.00 -9.50
C THR A 73 -22.26 -9.36 -8.84
N ALA A 74 -21.07 -9.97 -8.94
CA ALA A 74 -19.82 -9.49 -8.34
C ALA A 74 -18.91 -8.74 -9.33
N VAL A 75 -19.44 -8.35 -10.49
CA VAL A 75 -18.74 -7.56 -11.51
C VAL A 75 -18.47 -6.16 -10.95
N GLY A 76 -17.19 -5.79 -10.80
CA GLY A 76 -16.78 -4.46 -10.35
C GLY A 76 -15.53 -4.46 -9.47
N LYS A 77 -15.17 -3.27 -8.98
CA LYS A 77 -14.03 -3.08 -8.08
C LYS A 77 -14.29 -3.78 -6.75
N GLN A 78 -13.48 -4.79 -6.44
CA GLN A 78 -13.45 -5.46 -5.14
C GLN A 78 -12.37 -4.83 -4.25
N VAL A 79 -12.66 -4.69 -2.95
CA VAL A 79 -11.73 -4.16 -1.95
C VAL A 79 -11.79 -5.05 -0.70
N PHE A 80 -10.65 -5.28 -0.08
CA PHE A 80 -10.54 -5.95 1.21
C PHE A 80 -9.47 -5.26 2.06
N SER A 81 -9.40 -5.63 3.33
CA SER A 81 -8.42 -5.09 4.28
C SER A 81 -7.91 -6.22 5.16
N ILE A 82 -6.63 -6.15 5.49
CA ILE A 82 -5.94 -7.11 6.36
C ILE A 82 -5.10 -6.29 7.35
N HIS A 83 -5.12 -6.72 8.62
CA HIS A 83 -4.22 -6.17 9.62
C HIS A 83 -2.81 -6.73 9.42
N CYS A 84 -1.84 -5.84 9.23
CA CYS A 84 -0.43 -6.18 9.17
C CYS A 84 0.41 -4.99 9.66
N SER A 85 1.67 -5.25 9.99
CA SER A 85 2.62 -4.19 10.30
C SER A 85 3.08 -3.46 9.02
N GLU A 86 3.53 -2.22 9.18
CA GLU A 86 4.15 -1.45 8.10
C GLU A 86 5.36 -2.19 7.51
N ASP A 87 6.22 -2.74 8.37
CA ASP A 87 7.40 -3.49 7.97
C ASP A 87 7.06 -4.73 7.15
N ALA A 88 6.00 -5.46 7.51
CA ALA A 88 5.58 -6.65 6.76
C ALA A 88 4.99 -6.28 5.39
N PHE A 89 4.21 -5.20 5.32
CA PHE A 89 3.71 -4.68 4.05
C PHE A 89 4.88 -4.27 3.14
N VAL A 90 5.81 -3.46 3.65
CA VAL A 90 6.98 -3.04 2.90
C VAL A 90 7.84 -4.24 2.52
N GLY A 91 8.03 -5.22 3.41
CA GLY A 91 8.77 -6.45 3.15
C GLY A 91 8.24 -7.25 1.96
N ILE A 92 6.90 -7.35 1.81
CA ILE A 92 6.28 -8.04 0.66
C ILE A 92 6.36 -7.18 -0.61
N PHE A 93 6.03 -5.90 -0.51
CA PHE A 93 5.76 -5.06 -1.68
C PHE A 93 6.89 -4.10 -2.06
N ARG A 94 8.03 -4.12 -1.36
CA ARG A 94 9.14 -3.15 -1.49
C ARG A 94 9.46 -2.73 -2.93
N ASN A 95 9.64 -3.71 -3.80
CA ASN A 95 10.08 -3.50 -5.18
C ASN A 95 8.95 -3.05 -6.12
N HIS A 96 7.71 -2.98 -5.63
CA HIS A 96 6.50 -2.65 -6.39
C HIS A 96 5.79 -1.39 -5.86
N ILE A 97 6.39 -0.68 -4.90
CA ILE A 97 5.86 0.58 -4.38
C ILE A 97 6.02 1.66 -5.45
N THR A 98 4.89 2.06 -6.02
CA THR A 98 4.80 3.13 -7.01
C THR A 98 4.80 4.51 -6.36
N ARG A 99 4.30 4.60 -5.12
CA ARG A 99 4.24 5.85 -4.35
C ARG A 99 4.22 5.58 -2.85
N TYR A 100 4.88 6.46 -2.10
CA TYR A 100 4.81 6.60 -0.66
C TYR A 100 4.42 8.04 -0.29
N SER A 101 3.54 8.22 0.70
CA SER A 101 3.12 9.52 1.22
C SER A 101 3.51 9.62 2.69
N PRO A 102 4.53 10.42 3.04
CA PRO A 102 4.97 10.63 4.42
C PRO A 102 3.89 11.21 5.33
N CYS A 103 3.12 12.20 4.85
CA CYS A 103 2.05 12.79 5.65
C CYS A 103 0.93 11.80 5.95
N GLY A 104 0.63 10.89 5.02
CA GLY A 104 -0.45 9.91 5.17
C GLY A 104 0.02 8.55 5.70
N SER A 105 1.32 8.36 5.93
CA SER A 105 1.96 7.06 6.20
C SER A 105 1.38 5.95 5.31
N SER A 106 1.26 6.22 4.01
CA SER A 106 0.55 5.34 3.08
C SER A 106 1.40 4.97 1.88
N TYR A 107 1.32 3.70 1.50
CA TYR A 107 2.02 3.12 0.38
C TYR A 107 1.02 2.73 -0.70
N LEU A 108 1.44 2.84 -1.95
CA LEU A 108 0.62 2.50 -3.11
C LEU A 108 1.42 1.62 -4.06
N CYS A 109 0.90 0.42 -4.28
CA CYS A 109 1.38 -0.50 -5.31
C CYS A 109 0.27 -0.63 -6.35
N ILE A 110 0.64 -0.53 -7.63
CA ILE A 110 -0.31 -0.59 -8.73
C ILE A 110 0.22 -1.61 -9.73
N PHE A 111 -0.55 -2.68 -9.91
CA PHE A 111 -0.31 -3.71 -10.93
C PHE A 111 -1.33 -3.51 -12.05
N LYS A 112 -0.86 -3.36 -13.30
CA LYS A 112 -1.70 -3.06 -14.48
C LYS A 112 -1.13 -3.74 -15.73
N GLY A 113 -2.00 -3.96 -16.71
CA GLY A 113 -1.65 -4.60 -17.98
C GLY A 113 -1.64 -6.13 -17.91
N GLU A 114 -1.27 -6.76 -19.03
CA GLU A 114 -1.35 -8.21 -19.21
C GLU A 114 -0.47 -8.99 -18.21
N LYS A 115 0.66 -8.41 -17.79
CA LYS A 115 1.60 -9.03 -16.84
C LYS A 115 1.22 -8.85 -15.37
N ALA A 116 0.16 -8.09 -15.07
CA ALA A 116 -0.21 -7.78 -13.69
C ALA A 116 -0.53 -9.05 -12.88
N PHE A 117 -1.16 -10.04 -13.51
CA PHE A 117 -1.50 -11.29 -12.83
C PHE A 117 -0.24 -12.06 -12.40
N ASP A 118 0.73 -12.20 -13.30
CA ASP A 118 1.99 -12.88 -13.04
C ASP A 118 2.85 -12.14 -12.02
N GLU A 119 2.87 -10.81 -12.08
CA GLU A 119 3.61 -9.98 -11.12
C GLU A 119 3.07 -10.14 -9.71
N VAL A 120 1.75 -10.10 -9.53
CA VAL A 120 1.11 -10.36 -8.23
C VAL A 120 1.43 -11.78 -7.76
N GLY A 121 1.41 -12.76 -8.65
CA GLY A 121 1.76 -14.14 -8.30
C GLY A 121 3.20 -14.30 -7.83
N LYS A 122 4.16 -13.59 -8.46
CA LYS A 122 5.56 -13.56 -8.01
C LYS A 122 5.72 -12.88 -6.64
N VAL A 123 5.00 -11.78 -6.41
CA VAL A 123 5.02 -11.08 -5.11
C VAL A 123 4.48 -11.96 -3.99
N LEU A 124 3.35 -12.63 -4.24
CA LEU A 124 2.68 -13.47 -3.27
C LEU A 124 3.26 -14.89 -3.19
N ASP A 125 4.23 -15.22 -4.03
CA ASP A 125 4.85 -16.55 -4.14
C ASP A 125 3.82 -17.68 -4.41
N ASP A 126 2.84 -17.38 -5.25
CA ASP A 126 1.78 -18.32 -5.64
C ASP A 126 1.30 -17.98 -7.06
N LYS A 127 1.46 -18.91 -8.01
CA LYS A 127 1.02 -18.72 -9.41
C LYS A 127 -0.51 -18.81 -9.56
N ASN A 128 -1.16 -19.48 -8.62
CA ASN A 128 -2.59 -19.76 -8.63
C ASN A 128 -3.33 -18.89 -7.59
N TRP A 129 -2.71 -17.77 -7.18
CA TRP A 129 -3.25 -16.85 -6.17
C TRP A 129 -4.67 -16.34 -6.50
N GLY A 130 -4.99 -16.23 -7.80
CA GLY A 130 -6.30 -15.81 -8.30
C GLY A 130 -7.23 -16.97 -8.68
N GLU A 131 -6.73 -18.21 -8.67
CA GLU A 131 -7.53 -19.40 -8.97
C GLU A 131 -8.25 -19.91 -7.71
N ARG A 132 -9.42 -20.51 -7.93
CA ARG A 132 -10.25 -21.04 -6.84
C ARG A 132 -9.78 -22.45 -6.50
N ASN A 133 -9.13 -22.62 -5.35
CA ASN A 133 -9.00 -23.94 -4.75
C ASN A 133 -10.36 -24.36 -4.17
N TYR A 134 -11.11 -25.16 -4.93
CA TYR A 134 -12.17 -25.98 -4.36
C TYR A 134 -11.47 -27.01 -3.48
N GLY A 135 -11.31 -26.69 -2.19
CA GLY A 135 -10.95 -27.73 -1.22
C GLY A 135 -11.88 -28.92 -1.47
N GLY A 136 -11.30 -30.10 -1.71
CA GLY A 136 -12.05 -31.34 -1.75
C GLY A 136 -12.90 -31.44 -0.49
N GLY A 137 -14.14 -31.88 -0.66
CA GLY A 137 -15.26 -31.84 0.30
C GLY A 137 -14.94 -32.32 1.71
#